data_AF-B4NAW6-F1
#
_entry.id   AF-B4NAW6-F1
#
_cell.length_a   1.000
_cell.length_b   1.000
_cell.length_c   1.000
_cell.angle_alpha   90.00
_cell.angle_beta   90.00
_cell.angle_gamma   90.00
#
_symmetry.space_group_name_H-M   'P 1'
#
loop_
_entity.id
_entity.type
_entity.pdbx_description
1 polymer ?
#
loop_
_entity_poly.entity_id
_entity_poly.type
_entity_poly.pdbx_seq_one_letter_code
_entity_poly.pdbx_strand_id
1 'polypeptide(L)'
;MSARLNQQHLAYAHRREQENSRVQATQEVNRYYNHWGKVTSRFDNWTNKEYYEKAGKKLQTQKEQQEKEVELNERRAKLRHLLDMENEVYDSELGRKRKTREKAAEDLQLLGRVNQSLKEQEQLKRKLEMEAKLYGRWRHGVDDEELLYKSKSNNEVLAKLNWLDKQIENQQQKEQQEALAAERQMQLHKDMLRIEQTHKERQLIREQEIKELRSLQETHMTELKERQQEADKLKMEEQQFRIFLGELNKEKQLLEESTAVVLQEPDISNAFNLKKIKVFIRQRSDTNRKQITLCINLLERMSKYVAKIEDLESLLAKCKKQLEEEALASSQIDAMYESEAKYNLQRCEDNWREQHLERYSTLSKLIDQEHQCLSGLLQENIAQQQVLVELRSTHLAGIEQANKHLEQLSKEQAMPDPELLAETTSQQMASETEISATSSSSSLDLPAKVADSFSNLNLDVWESLPPVRGGIDSPRLSKTRSMNVVNSETAVPPKFARKRVAWT
;
A
#
# COMPACT_ATOMS: atom_id res chain seq x y z
N MET A 1 -13.21 59.17 17.51
CA MET A 1 -13.40 58.79 16.09
C MET A 1 -13.02 57.33 15.80
N SER A 2 -12.12 56.70 16.56
CA SER A 2 -11.66 55.31 16.37
C SER A 2 -12.74 54.23 16.53
N ALA A 3 -13.66 54.38 17.49
CA ALA A 3 -14.70 53.38 17.75
C ALA A 3 -15.67 53.17 16.58
N ARG A 4 -16.02 54.25 15.86
CA ARG A 4 -16.91 54.20 14.69
C ARG A 4 -16.23 53.53 13.48
N LEU A 5 -14.94 53.75 13.32
CA LEU A 5 -14.14 53.10 12.27
C LEU A 5 -14.01 51.60 12.53
N ASN A 6 -13.74 51.20 13.78
CA ASN A 6 -13.72 49.79 14.17
C ASN A 6 -15.08 49.10 13.94
N GLN A 7 -16.19 49.79 14.24
CA GLN A 7 -17.52 49.24 13.99
C GLN A 7 -17.81 49.05 12.49
N GLN A 8 -17.31 49.95 11.64
CA GLN A 8 -17.40 49.81 10.18
C GLN A 8 -16.53 48.66 9.66
N HIS A 9 -15.32 48.47 10.20
CA HIS A 9 -14.47 47.33 9.85
C HIS A 9 -15.07 45.99 10.26
N LEU A 10 -15.68 45.90 11.46
CA LEU A 10 -16.39 44.70 11.91
C LEU A 10 -17.60 44.38 11.03
N ALA A 11 -18.40 45.39 10.66
CA ALA A 11 -19.54 45.19 9.77
C ALA A 11 -19.10 44.72 8.36
N TYR A 12 -17.97 45.23 7.86
CA TYR A 12 -17.39 44.79 6.59
C TYR A 12 -16.85 43.35 6.67
N ALA A 13 -16.18 42.99 7.78
CA ALA A 13 -15.71 41.62 8.02
C ALA A 13 -16.88 40.63 8.06
N HIS A 14 -17.97 40.95 8.76
CA HIS A 14 -19.17 40.11 8.79
C HIS A 14 -19.85 39.97 7.42
N ARG A 15 -19.89 41.04 6.60
CA ARG A 15 -20.41 40.93 5.23
C ARG A 15 -19.55 40.01 4.38
N ARG A 16 -18.22 40.14 4.44
CA ARG A 16 -17.29 39.22 3.77
C ARG A 16 -17.48 37.79 4.24
N GLU A 17 -17.63 37.57 5.54
CA GLU A 17 -17.81 36.24 6.12
C GLU A 17 -19.13 35.59 5.67
N GLN A 18 -20.22 36.37 5.61
CA GLN A 18 -21.50 35.90 5.07
C GLN A 18 -21.42 35.57 3.57
N GLU A 19 -20.74 36.41 2.78
CA GLU A 19 -20.50 36.12 1.36
C GLU A 19 -19.65 34.86 1.18
N ASN A 20 -18.59 34.70 1.97
CA ASN A 20 -17.75 33.50 1.91
C ASN A 20 -18.54 32.24 2.29
N SER A 21 -19.37 32.31 3.34
CA SER A 21 -20.22 31.19 3.77
C SER A 21 -21.21 30.80 2.67
N ARG A 22 -21.81 31.79 1.98
CA ARG A 22 -22.70 31.55 0.84
C ARG A 22 -21.96 30.91 -0.33
N VAL A 23 -20.76 31.39 -0.64
CA VAL A 23 -19.91 30.81 -1.70
C VAL A 23 -19.53 29.37 -1.35
N GLN A 24 -19.10 29.09 -0.12
CA GLN A 24 -18.77 27.74 0.34
C GLN A 24 -19.97 26.78 0.21
N ALA A 25 -21.15 27.19 0.66
CA ALA A 25 -22.37 26.39 0.52
C ALA A 25 -22.69 26.07 -0.95
N THR A 26 -22.57 27.06 -1.85
CA THR A 26 -22.78 26.80 -3.30
C THR A 26 -21.70 25.89 -3.90
N GLN A 27 -20.45 26.00 -3.45
CA GLN A 27 -19.37 25.14 -3.90
C GLN A 27 -19.57 23.70 -3.44
N GLU A 28 -20.05 23.47 -2.21
CA GLU A 28 -20.36 22.14 -1.69
C GLU A 28 -21.48 21.47 -2.48
N VAL A 29 -22.56 22.19 -2.76
CA VAL A 29 -23.66 21.71 -3.61
C VAL A 29 -23.15 21.39 -5.02
N ASN A 30 -22.32 22.27 -5.60
CA ASN A 30 -21.72 22.01 -6.91
C ASN A 30 -20.77 20.80 -6.88
N ARG A 31 -20.01 20.58 -5.80
CA ARG A 31 -19.15 19.40 -5.63
C ARG A 31 -19.99 18.13 -5.58
N TYR A 32 -21.12 18.15 -4.87
CA TYR A 32 -22.06 17.03 -4.80
C TYR A 32 -22.57 16.66 -6.20
N TYR A 33 -23.15 17.60 -6.94
CA TYR A 33 -23.68 17.30 -8.28
C TYR A 33 -22.58 16.93 -9.29
N ASN A 34 -21.40 17.54 -9.21
CA ASN A 34 -20.26 17.16 -10.05
C ASN A 34 -19.74 15.75 -9.75
N HIS A 35 -19.75 15.34 -8.47
CA HIS A 35 -19.35 13.99 -8.09
C HIS A 35 -20.35 12.98 -8.64
N TRP A 36 -21.64 13.20 -8.39
CA TRP A 36 -22.69 12.30 -8.86
C TRP A 36 -22.81 12.25 -10.37
N GLY A 37 -22.61 13.37 -11.08
CA GLY A 37 -22.56 13.41 -12.55
C GLY A 37 -21.40 12.61 -13.14
N LYS A 38 -20.23 12.58 -12.47
CA LYS A 38 -19.11 11.71 -12.88
C LYS A 38 -19.43 10.23 -12.62
N VAL A 39 -20.05 9.92 -11.49
CA VAL A 39 -20.42 8.55 -11.13
C VAL A 39 -21.47 8.01 -12.10
N THR A 40 -22.51 8.79 -12.42
CA THR A 40 -23.52 8.40 -13.42
C THR A 40 -22.93 8.29 -14.83
N SER A 41 -22.05 9.19 -15.26
CA SER A 41 -21.40 9.05 -16.57
C SER A 41 -20.53 7.80 -16.68
N ARG A 42 -19.82 7.41 -15.62
CA ARG A 42 -19.12 6.12 -15.57
C ARG A 42 -20.12 4.96 -15.59
N PHE A 43 -21.24 5.12 -14.89
CA PHE A 43 -22.32 4.14 -14.88
C PHE A 43 -22.97 3.95 -16.25
N ASP A 44 -23.10 5.00 -17.04
CA ASP A 44 -23.60 4.90 -18.42
C ASP A 44 -22.53 4.28 -19.34
N ASN A 45 -21.25 4.60 -19.12
CA ASN A 45 -20.16 4.11 -19.98
C ASN A 45 -19.93 2.59 -19.87
N TRP A 46 -19.97 2.00 -18.68
CA TRP A 46 -19.80 0.53 -18.51
C TRP A 46 -21.10 -0.27 -18.73
N THR A 47 -22.28 0.35 -18.65
CA THR A 47 -23.56 -0.31 -19.01
C THR A 47 -23.89 -0.16 -20.50
N ASN A 48 -23.17 0.70 -21.23
CA ASN A 48 -23.33 0.86 -22.66
C ASN A 48 -22.88 -0.40 -23.43
N LYS A 49 -23.75 -0.89 -24.30
CA LYS A 49 -23.51 -2.03 -25.20
C LYS A 49 -22.21 -1.87 -26.01
N GLU A 50 -21.88 -0.64 -26.43
CA GLU A 50 -20.67 -0.36 -27.20
C GLU A 50 -19.38 -0.65 -26.44
N TYR A 51 -19.39 -0.53 -25.10
CA TYR A 51 -18.23 -0.84 -24.27
C TYR A 51 -17.89 -2.33 -24.34
N TYR A 52 -18.90 -3.19 -24.19
CA TYR A 52 -18.74 -4.64 -24.29
C TYR A 52 -18.33 -5.08 -25.71
N GLU A 53 -18.86 -4.43 -26.76
CA GLU A 53 -18.43 -4.69 -28.13
C GLU A 53 -16.96 -4.31 -28.36
N LYS A 54 -16.50 -3.17 -27.81
CA LYS A 54 -15.09 -2.76 -27.87
C LYS A 54 -14.18 -3.69 -27.06
N ALA A 55 -14.62 -4.10 -25.87
CA ALA A 55 -13.89 -5.05 -25.04
C ALA A 55 -13.78 -6.43 -25.72
N GLY A 56 -14.87 -6.91 -26.34
CA GLY A 56 -14.89 -8.15 -27.12
C GLY A 56 -13.94 -8.09 -28.32
N LYS A 57 -13.94 -6.99 -29.09
CA LYS A 57 -12.99 -6.78 -30.20
C LYS A 57 -11.54 -6.81 -29.72
N LYS A 58 -11.21 -6.15 -28.60
CA LYS A 58 -9.85 -6.18 -28.02
C LYS A 58 -9.43 -7.60 -27.64
N LEU A 59 -10.31 -8.36 -27.00
CA LEU A 59 -10.06 -9.75 -26.63
C LEU A 59 -9.79 -10.61 -27.87
N GLN A 60 -10.58 -10.43 -28.93
CA GLN A 60 -10.42 -11.17 -30.17
C GLN A 60 -9.09 -10.84 -30.87
N THR A 61 -8.71 -9.55 -30.92
CA THR A 61 -7.41 -9.17 -31.48
C THR A 61 -6.23 -9.73 -30.68
N GLN A 62 -6.35 -9.86 -29.35
CA GLN A 62 -5.31 -10.49 -28.53
C GLN A 62 -5.18 -11.98 -28.82
N LYS A 63 -6.31 -12.69 -28.96
CA LYS A 63 -6.31 -14.12 -29.34
C LYS A 63 -5.65 -14.33 -30.70
N GLU A 64 -6.03 -13.54 -31.70
CA GLU A 64 -5.43 -13.61 -33.05
C GLU A 64 -3.92 -13.28 -33.03
N GLN A 65 -3.47 -12.37 -32.17
CA GLN A 65 -2.05 -12.08 -32.01
C GLN A 65 -1.30 -13.25 -31.38
N GLN A 66 -1.85 -13.85 -30.33
CA GLN A 66 -1.26 -15.03 -29.68
C GLN A 66 -1.16 -16.21 -30.64
N GLU A 67 -2.21 -16.49 -31.42
CA GLU A 67 -2.19 -17.55 -32.45
C GLU A 67 -1.10 -17.30 -33.50
N LYS A 68 -0.95 -16.06 -33.97
CA LYS A 68 0.13 -15.69 -34.90
C LYS A 68 1.52 -15.85 -34.29
N GLU A 69 1.70 -15.53 -33.02
CA GLU A 69 2.98 -15.72 -32.33
C GLU A 69 3.33 -17.20 -32.18
N VAL A 70 2.35 -18.05 -31.88
CA VAL A 70 2.52 -19.51 -31.85
C VAL A 70 2.93 -20.03 -33.23
N GLU A 71 2.23 -19.65 -34.29
CA GLU A 71 2.60 -20.05 -35.66
C GLU A 71 4.01 -19.58 -36.06
N LEU A 72 4.39 -18.35 -35.68
CA LEU A 72 5.73 -17.83 -35.95
C LEU A 72 6.80 -18.60 -35.18
N ASN A 73 6.52 -18.99 -33.93
CA ASN A 73 7.45 -19.77 -33.12
C ASN A 73 7.59 -21.20 -33.66
N GLU A 74 6.52 -21.84 -34.11
CA GLU A 74 6.58 -23.13 -34.79
C GLU A 74 7.42 -23.06 -36.08
N ARG A 75 7.24 -22.00 -36.87
CA ARG A 75 8.07 -21.77 -38.08
C ARG A 75 9.54 -21.53 -37.72
N ARG A 76 9.82 -20.75 -36.67
CA ARG A 76 11.20 -20.54 -36.18
C ARG A 76 11.84 -21.84 -35.71
N ALA A 77 11.10 -22.68 -34.99
CA ALA A 77 11.59 -23.99 -34.54
C ALA A 77 11.94 -24.91 -35.72
N LYS A 78 11.07 -24.96 -36.74
CA LYS A 78 11.35 -25.71 -37.99
C LYS A 78 12.60 -25.19 -38.71
N LEU A 79 12.77 -23.87 -38.79
CA LEU A 79 13.95 -23.26 -39.41
C LEU A 79 15.25 -23.54 -38.63
N ARG A 80 15.20 -23.50 -37.29
CA ARG A 80 16.35 -23.89 -36.45
C ARG A 80 16.74 -25.34 -36.71
N HIS A 81 15.78 -26.25 -36.74
CA HIS A 81 16.05 -27.66 -37.00
C HIS A 81 16.72 -27.89 -38.37
N LEU A 82 16.27 -27.19 -39.42
CA LEU A 82 16.92 -27.27 -40.74
C LEU A 82 18.35 -26.73 -40.72
N LEU A 83 18.59 -25.63 -40.00
CA LEU A 83 19.92 -25.04 -39.86
C LEU A 83 20.87 -25.95 -39.09
N ASP A 84 20.40 -26.60 -38.02
CA ASP A 84 21.18 -27.57 -37.26
C ASP A 84 21.58 -28.77 -38.14
N MET A 85 20.65 -29.28 -38.96
CA MET A 85 20.94 -30.33 -39.94
C MET A 85 21.99 -29.90 -40.98
N GLU A 86 21.91 -28.68 -41.50
CA GLU A 86 22.90 -28.16 -42.46
C GLU A 86 24.30 -28.05 -41.83
N ASN A 87 24.38 -27.61 -40.58
CA ASN A 87 25.64 -27.52 -39.85
C ASN A 87 26.28 -28.90 -39.62
N GLU A 88 25.50 -29.90 -39.23
CA GLU A 88 25.99 -31.29 -39.05
C GLU A 88 26.55 -31.87 -40.36
N VAL A 89 25.90 -31.59 -41.49
CA VAL A 89 26.39 -31.99 -42.82
C VAL A 89 27.69 -31.27 -43.15
N TYR A 90 27.75 -29.96 -42.91
CA TYR A 90 28.94 -29.15 -43.16
C TYR A 90 30.17 -29.62 -42.35
N ASP A 91 29.99 -29.91 -41.06
CA ASP A 91 31.06 -30.43 -40.20
C ASP A 91 31.56 -31.80 -40.65
N SER A 92 30.64 -32.66 -41.09
CA SER A 92 30.95 -33.96 -41.68
C SER A 92 31.82 -33.84 -42.94
N GLU A 93 31.56 -32.84 -43.79
CA GLU A 93 32.38 -32.55 -44.98
C GLU A 93 33.77 -32.02 -44.61
N LEU A 94 33.86 -31.15 -43.60
CA LEU A 94 35.13 -30.60 -43.13
C LEU A 94 36.03 -31.68 -42.53
N GLY A 95 35.46 -32.64 -41.80
CA GLY A 95 36.17 -33.80 -41.26
C GLY A 95 36.76 -34.71 -42.33
N ARG A 96 36.10 -34.85 -43.49
CA ARG A 96 36.61 -35.64 -44.63
C ARG A 96 37.83 -35.00 -45.29
N LYS A 97 37.91 -33.66 -45.34
CA LYS A 97 39.06 -32.93 -45.91
C LYS A 97 40.30 -32.93 -45.03
N ARG A 98 40.19 -33.26 -43.74
CA ARG A 98 41.29 -33.26 -42.77
C ARG A 98 42.04 -34.59 -42.66
N LYS A 99 41.70 -35.62 -43.45
CA LYS A 99 42.46 -36.87 -43.45
C LYS A 99 43.80 -36.71 -44.18
N THR A 100 44.84 -37.13 -43.47
CA THR A 100 46.27 -36.95 -43.68
C THR A 100 46.81 -37.60 -44.95
N ARG A 101 47.59 -36.82 -45.71
CA ARG A 101 48.46 -37.29 -46.80
C ARG A 101 49.61 -38.10 -46.18
N GLU A 102 49.54 -39.43 -46.29
CA GLU A 102 50.59 -40.32 -45.81
C GLU A 102 51.87 -40.16 -46.64
N LYS A 103 53.00 -40.08 -45.94
CA LYS A 103 54.35 -39.95 -46.47
C LYS A 103 54.76 -41.28 -47.11
N ALA A 104 55.03 -41.27 -48.42
CA ALA A 104 55.74 -42.35 -49.09
C ALA A 104 57.23 -42.26 -48.71
N ALA A 105 57.66 -43.20 -47.88
CA ALA A 105 59.06 -43.55 -47.72
C ALA A 105 59.49 -44.46 -48.89
N GLU A 106 60.79 -44.44 -49.16
CA GLU A 106 61.57 -45.31 -50.07
C GLU A 106 61.76 -44.82 -51.52
N ASP A 107 62.97 -44.29 -51.78
CA ASP A 107 63.85 -44.92 -52.77
C ASP A 107 65.30 -44.42 -52.61
N LEU A 108 66.18 -45.25 -52.02
CA LEU A 108 67.62 -44.96 -51.90
C LEU A 108 68.32 -44.85 -53.26
N GLN A 109 67.68 -45.31 -54.35
CA GLN A 109 68.16 -45.12 -55.72
C GLN A 109 67.71 -43.79 -56.35
N LEU A 110 66.57 -43.20 -55.92
CA LEU A 110 66.22 -41.82 -56.30
C LEU A 110 67.23 -40.83 -55.71
N LEU A 111 67.70 -41.06 -54.48
CA LEU A 111 68.66 -40.16 -53.84
C LEU A 111 70.00 -40.08 -54.62
N GLY A 112 70.45 -41.20 -55.22
CA GLY A 112 71.65 -41.24 -56.05
C GLY A 112 71.52 -40.44 -57.35
N ARG A 113 70.38 -40.56 -58.04
CA ARG A 113 70.07 -39.76 -59.24
C ARG A 113 69.85 -38.29 -58.90
N VAL A 114 69.20 -38.01 -57.76
CA VAL A 114 69.03 -36.66 -57.25
C VAL A 114 70.40 -36.04 -56.94
N ASN A 115 71.33 -36.75 -56.30
CA ASN A 115 72.65 -36.23 -55.98
C ASN A 115 73.53 -35.97 -57.23
N GLN A 116 73.43 -36.80 -58.27
CA GLN A 116 74.04 -36.50 -59.58
C GLN A 116 73.38 -35.29 -60.24
N SER A 117 72.04 -35.20 -60.24
CA SER A 117 71.33 -34.02 -60.74
C SER A 117 71.63 -32.75 -59.93
N LEU A 118 71.93 -32.88 -58.63
CA LEU A 118 72.27 -31.76 -57.75
C LEU A 118 73.68 -31.27 -58.05
N LYS A 119 74.65 -32.17 -58.32
CA LYS A 119 75.98 -31.79 -58.81
C LYS A 119 75.93 -31.14 -60.19
N GLU A 120 75.10 -31.64 -61.09
CA GLU A 120 74.86 -31.02 -62.40
C GLU A 120 74.20 -29.65 -62.25
N GLN A 121 73.20 -29.52 -61.37
CA GLN A 121 72.56 -28.25 -61.01
C GLN A 121 73.53 -27.29 -60.31
N GLU A 122 74.47 -27.76 -59.49
CA GLU A 122 75.51 -26.93 -58.89
C GLU A 122 76.50 -26.44 -59.94
N GLN A 123 76.88 -27.26 -60.91
CA GLN A 123 77.70 -26.83 -62.05
C GLN A 123 76.95 -25.85 -62.96
N LEU A 124 75.65 -26.07 -63.18
CA LEU A 124 74.77 -25.14 -63.89
C LEU A 124 74.59 -23.83 -63.11
N LYS A 125 74.42 -23.88 -61.79
CA LYS A 125 74.40 -22.70 -60.93
C LYS A 125 75.72 -21.95 -60.98
N ARG A 126 76.86 -22.63 -60.96
CA ARG A 126 78.17 -21.98 -61.12
C ARG A 126 78.31 -21.33 -62.50
N LYS A 127 77.83 -21.97 -63.57
CA LYS A 127 77.79 -21.36 -64.91
C LYS A 127 76.87 -20.16 -64.93
N LEU A 128 75.65 -20.27 -64.41
CA LEU A 128 74.67 -19.18 -64.31
C LEU A 128 75.15 -18.06 -63.39
N GLU A 129 75.91 -18.34 -62.33
CA GLU A 129 76.52 -17.34 -61.45
C GLU A 129 77.68 -16.64 -62.14
N MET A 130 78.49 -17.35 -62.92
CA MET A 130 79.55 -16.75 -63.73
C MET A 130 78.96 -15.92 -64.87
N GLU A 131 77.89 -16.40 -65.50
CA GLU A 131 77.08 -15.64 -66.45
C GLU A 131 76.40 -14.46 -65.77
N ALA A 132 75.83 -14.59 -64.57
CA ALA A 132 75.22 -13.48 -63.82
C ALA A 132 76.28 -12.47 -63.33
N LYS A 133 77.50 -12.91 -63.03
CA LYS A 133 78.65 -12.02 -62.75
C LYS A 133 79.14 -11.36 -64.02
N LEU A 134 79.07 -12.02 -65.19
CA LEU A 134 79.33 -11.42 -66.49
C LEU A 134 78.23 -10.44 -66.89
N TYR A 135 76.94 -10.77 -66.72
CA TYR A 135 75.80 -9.86 -66.88
C TYR A 135 75.84 -8.73 -65.87
N GLY A 136 76.29 -8.99 -64.64
CA GLY A 136 76.55 -7.99 -63.62
C GLY A 136 77.64 -7.03 -64.09
N ARG A 137 78.82 -7.53 -64.46
CA ARG A 137 79.91 -6.70 -65.01
C ARG A 137 79.56 -6.03 -66.34
N TRP A 138 78.72 -6.65 -67.18
CA TRP A 138 78.26 -6.10 -68.45
C TRP A 138 77.21 -4.99 -68.24
N ARG A 139 76.26 -5.18 -67.32
CA ARG A 139 75.32 -4.13 -66.90
C ARG A 139 75.98 -2.99 -66.14
N HIS A 140 77.07 -3.25 -65.42
CA HIS A 140 77.84 -2.21 -64.69
C HIS A 140 78.99 -1.62 -65.50
N GLY A 141 79.22 -2.08 -66.74
CA GLY A 141 80.35 -1.69 -67.59
C GLY A 141 79.99 -0.74 -68.74
N VAL A 142 78.78 -0.20 -68.75
CA VAL A 142 78.33 0.82 -69.71
C VAL A 142 77.75 1.98 -68.89
N ASP A 143 78.33 3.17 -69.04
CA ASP A 143 78.06 4.39 -68.28
C ASP A 143 76.63 4.97 -68.44
N ASP A 144 75.65 4.19 -68.91
CA ASP A 144 74.26 4.63 -69.11
C ASP A 144 73.35 4.37 -67.87
N GLU A 145 73.75 3.47 -66.96
CA GLU A 145 72.93 3.11 -65.78
C GLU A 145 73.14 4.07 -64.58
N GLU A 146 74.27 4.77 -64.50
CA GLU A 146 74.51 5.77 -63.45
C GLU A 146 73.58 6.99 -63.60
N LEU A 147 73.13 7.28 -64.83
CA LEU A 147 72.17 8.34 -65.15
C LEU A 147 70.72 7.93 -64.84
N LEU A 148 70.36 6.66 -65.05
CA LEU A 148 69.02 6.15 -64.76
C LEU A 148 68.78 5.98 -63.25
N TYR A 149 69.76 5.49 -62.48
CA TYR A 149 69.63 5.33 -61.03
C TYR A 149 69.81 6.63 -60.23
N LYS A 150 70.40 7.69 -60.80
CA LYS A 150 70.43 9.04 -60.19
C LYS A 150 69.17 9.88 -60.50
N SER A 151 68.30 9.45 -61.43
CA SER A 151 67.11 10.22 -61.84
C SER A 151 65.90 10.12 -60.88
N LYS A 152 65.95 9.19 -59.91
CA LYS A 152 65.11 9.17 -58.71
C LYS A 152 65.95 8.66 -57.55
N SER A 153 66.50 9.59 -56.78
CA SER A 153 67.30 9.30 -55.60
C SER A 153 66.64 8.23 -54.74
N ASN A 154 67.35 7.15 -54.42
CA ASN A 154 66.89 6.15 -53.46
C ASN A 154 66.42 6.80 -52.14
N ASN A 155 66.97 7.97 -51.77
CA ASN A 155 66.51 8.73 -50.61
C ASN A 155 65.11 9.33 -50.79
N GLU A 156 64.69 9.72 -51.99
CA GLU A 156 63.32 10.18 -52.24
C GLU A 156 62.30 9.04 -52.18
N VAL A 157 62.65 7.87 -52.74
CA VAL A 157 61.78 6.68 -52.68
C VAL A 157 61.67 6.19 -51.24
N LEU A 158 62.78 6.12 -50.50
CA LEU A 158 62.78 5.75 -49.08
C LEU A 158 62.09 6.80 -48.21
N ALA A 159 62.22 8.10 -48.50
CA ALA A 159 61.49 9.14 -47.77
C ALA A 159 59.98 9.08 -48.04
N LYS A 160 59.56 8.76 -49.27
CA LYS A 160 58.14 8.53 -49.58
C LYS A 160 57.59 7.29 -48.90
N LEU A 161 58.37 6.19 -48.87
CA LEU A 161 58.00 4.98 -48.12
C LEU A 161 57.93 5.25 -46.62
N ASN A 162 58.94 5.90 -46.03
CA ASN A 162 58.95 6.27 -44.61
C ASN A 162 57.81 7.27 -44.28
N TRP A 163 57.48 8.19 -45.19
CA TRP A 163 56.32 9.06 -45.03
C TRP A 163 54.99 8.29 -45.08
N LEU A 164 54.85 7.33 -45.99
CA LEU A 164 53.69 6.43 -46.04
C LEU A 164 53.61 5.56 -44.77
N ASP A 165 54.72 5.01 -44.32
CA ASP A 165 54.80 4.21 -43.09
C ASP A 165 54.44 5.07 -41.87
N LYS A 166 54.96 6.30 -41.76
CA LYS A 166 54.58 7.25 -40.71
C LYS A 166 53.11 7.64 -40.79
N GLN A 167 52.54 7.72 -41.99
CA GLN A 167 51.11 8.00 -42.18
C GLN A 167 50.25 6.80 -41.75
N ILE A 168 50.69 5.58 -42.06
CA ILE A 168 50.07 4.33 -41.62
C ILE A 168 50.16 4.20 -40.10
N GLU A 169 51.32 4.47 -39.50
CA GLU A 169 51.51 4.47 -38.03
C GLU A 169 50.61 5.51 -37.36
N ASN A 170 50.55 6.74 -37.88
CA ASN A 170 49.65 7.77 -37.36
C ASN A 170 48.18 7.35 -37.47
N GLN A 171 47.79 6.66 -38.55
CA GLN A 171 46.43 6.13 -38.72
C GLN A 171 46.16 4.99 -37.72
N GLN A 172 47.09 4.06 -37.56
CA GLN A 172 46.98 2.97 -36.59
C GLN A 172 46.92 3.50 -35.15
N GLN A 173 47.70 4.53 -34.81
CA GLN A 173 47.64 5.18 -33.50
C GLN A 173 46.28 5.85 -33.26
N LYS A 174 45.69 6.49 -34.28
CA LYS A 174 44.32 7.03 -34.18
C LYS A 174 43.29 5.94 -33.99
N GLU A 175 43.36 4.86 -34.78
CA GLU A 175 42.46 3.72 -34.65
C GLU A 175 42.58 3.04 -33.27
N GLN A 176 43.80 2.93 -32.73
CA GLN A 176 44.04 2.42 -31.38
C GLN A 176 43.48 3.36 -30.30
N GLN A 177 43.67 4.68 -30.44
CA GLN A 177 43.10 5.66 -29.51
C GLN A 177 41.57 5.66 -29.56
N GLU A 178 40.98 5.55 -30.75
CA GLU A 178 39.52 5.43 -30.94
C GLU A 178 38.99 4.11 -30.35
N ALA A 179 39.70 3.00 -30.52
CA ALA A 179 39.35 1.71 -29.92
C ALA A 179 39.41 1.76 -28.38
N LEU A 180 40.47 2.34 -27.80
CA LEU A 180 40.58 2.54 -26.36
C LEU A 180 39.52 3.51 -25.81
N ALA A 181 39.19 4.57 -26.56
CA ALA A 181 38.11 5.48 -26.19
C ALA A 181 36.74 4.79 -26.23
N ALA A 182 36.48 3.98 -27.25
CA ALA A 182 35.27 3.17 -27.35
C ALA A 182 35.18 2.14 -26.22
N GLU A 183 36.29 1.48 -25.86
CA GLU A 183 36.32 0.53 -24.74
C GLU A 183 35.99 1.22 -23.41
N ARG A 184 36.57 2.40 -23.14
CA ARG A 184 36.25 3.21 -21.96
C ARG A 184 34.78 3.61 -21.93
N GLN A 185 34.22 4.05 -23.07
CA GLN A 185 32.80 4.37 -23.17
C GLN A 185 31.90 3.16 -22.88
N MET A 186 32.28 1.97 -23.37
CA MET A 186 31.55 0.74 -23.11
C MET A 186 31.64 0.32 -21.63
N GLN A 187 32.77 0.56 -20.96
CA GLN A 187 32.91 0.32 -19.52
C GLN A 187 32.02 1.28 -18.72
N LEU A 188 32.08 2.59 -19.00
CA LEU A 188 31.20 3.58 -18.38
C LEU A 188 29.72 3.24 -18.57
N HIS A 189 29.33 2.78 -19.76
CA HIS A 189 27.94 2.38 -20.01
C HIS A 189 27.54 1.13 -19.22
N LYS A 190 28.46 0.16 -19.03
CA LYS A 190 28.20 -1.03 -18.20
C LYS A 190 28.02 -0.63 -16.73
N ASP A 191 28.84 0.28 -16.22
CA ASP A 191 28.75 0.74 -14.84
C ASP A 191 27.48 1.56 -14.61
N MET A 192 27.11 2.44 -15.55
CA MET A 192 25.81 3.13 -15.53
C MET A 192 24.62 2.15 -15.50
N LEU A 193 24.65 1.09 -16.31
CA LEU A 193 23.58 0.08 -16.29
C LEU A 193 23.50 -0.69 -14.97
N ARG A 194 24.64 -0.99 -14.34
CA ARG A 194 24.67 -1.61 -13.01
C ARG A 194 24.06 -0.70 -11.95
N ILE A 195 24.44 0.58 -11.97
CA ILE A 195 23.88 1.59 -11.05
C ILE A 195 22.37 1.77 -11.28
N GLU A 196 21.92 1.80 -12.54
CA GLU A 196 20.48 1.86 -12.84
C GLU A 196 19.71 0.62 -12.36
N GLN A 197 20.31 -0.57 -12.45
CA GLN A 197 19.70 -1.81 -11.96
C GLN A 197 19.56 -1.79 -10.43
N THR A 198 20.62 -1.44 -9.70
CA THR A 198 20.58 -1.36 -8.23
C THR A 198 19.60 -0.28 -7.76
N HIS A 199 19.51 0.86 -8.45
CA HIS A 199 18.49 1.87 -8.15
C HIS A 199 17.06 1.36 -8.38
N LYS A 200 16.79 0.62 -9.46
CA LYS A 200 15.47 0.01 -9.72
C LYS A 200 15.11 -1.03 -8.65
N GLU A 201 16.06 -1.85 -8.23
CA GLU A 201 15.86 -2.83 -7.15
C GLU A 201 15.53 -2.13 -5.83
N ARG A 202 16.30 -1.11 -5.44
CA ARG A 202 16.00 -0.28 -4.24
C ARG A 202 14.66 0.44 -4.33
N GLN A 203 14.23 0.85 -5.53
CA GLN A 203 12.90 1.44 -5.73
C GLN A 203 11.79 0.40 -5.55
N LEU A 204 11.95 -0.80 -6.11
CA LEU A 204 10.97 -1.89 -5.97
C LEU A 204 10.79 -2.32 -4.52
N ILE A 205 11.87 -2.46 -3.76
CA ILE A 205 11.81 -2.80 -2.33
C ILE A 205 11.03 -1.74 -1.56
N ARG A 206 11.34 -0.44 -1.77
CA ARG A 206 10.60 0.67 -1.14
C ARG A 206 9.12 0.70 -1.52
N GLU A 207 8.80 0.45 -2.80
CA GLU A 207 7.40 0.38 -3.24
C GLU A 207 6.65 -0.78 -2.57
N GLN A 208 7.32 -1.92 -2.34
CA GLN A 208 6.75 -3.05 -1.60
C GLN A 208 6.52 -2.67 -0.14
N GLU A 209 7.50 -2.08 0.54
CA GLU A 209 7.38 -1.60 1.92
C GLU A 209 6.22 -0.60 2.09
N ILE A 210 6.08 0.36 1.17
CA ILE A 210 4.96 1.32 1.18
C ILE A 210 3.61 0.61 1.01
N LYS A 211 3.54 -0.42 0.14
CA LYS A 211 2.31 -1.21 -0.04
C LYS A 211 1.96 -1.99 1.21
N GLU A 212 2.95 -2.61 1.86
CA GLU A 212 2.77 -3.35 3.11
C GLU A 212 2.28 -2.41 4.23
N LEU A 213 2.92 -1.26 4.41
CA LEU A 213 2.49 -0.26 5.40
C LEU A 213 1.06 0.24 5.14
N ARG A 214 0.68 0.49 3.89
CA ARG A 214 -0.71 0.86 3.54
C ARG A 214 -1.69 -0.26 3.85
N SER A 215 -1.34 -1.51 3.54
CA SER A 215 -2.19 -2.65 3.86
C SER A 215 -2.41 -2.80 5.37
N LEU A 216 -1.36 -2.59 6.18
CA LEU A 216 -1.43 -2.60 7.64
C LEU A 216 -2.27 -1.44 8.19
N GLN A 217 -2.18 -0.25 7.58
CA GLN A 217 -3.05 0.87 7.92
C GLN A 217 -4.52 0.56 7.61
N GLU A 218 -4.79 -0.06 6.46
CA GLU A 218 -6.13 -0.48 6.09
C GLU A 218 -6.71 -1.48 7.10
N THR A 219 -5.94 -2.49 7.53
CA THR A 219 -6.39 -3.44 8.55
C THR A 219 -6.69 -2.77 9.88
N HIS A 220 -5.83 -1.89 10.37
CA HIS A 220 -6.11 -1.15 11.60
C HIS A 220 -7.33 -0.23 11.48
N MET A 221 -7.54 0.37 10.30
CA MET A 221 -8.72 1.20 10.05
C MET A 221 -10.01 0.38 9.98
N THR A 222 -9.99 -0.84 9.43
CA THR A 222 -11.15 -1.73 9.47
C THR A 222 -11.45 -2.22 10.87
N GLU A 223 -10.43 -2.64 11.63
CA GLU A 223 -10.56 -3.05 13.03
C GLU A 223 -11.13 -1.90 13.88
N LEU A 224 -10.63 -0.67 13.72
CA LEU A 224 -11.16 0.51 14.43
C LEU A 224 -12.65 0.75 14.15
N LYS A 225 -13.11 0.52 12.92
CA LYS A 225 -14.54 0.65 12.56
C LYS A 225 -15.38 -0.43 13.23
N GLU A 226 -14.91 -1.67 13.26
CA GLU A 226 -15.59 -2.77 13.95
C GLU A 226 -15.68 -2.51 15.46
N ARG A 227 -14.55 -2.12 16.08
CA ARG A 227 -14.50 -1.71 17.48
C ARG A 227 -15.39 -0.48 17.72
N GLN A 228 -15.54 0.42 16.75
CA GLN A 228 -16.49 1.54 16.83
C GLN A 228 -17.92 1.04 17.05
N GLN A 229 -18.37 0.13 16.20
CA GLN A 229 -19.71 -0.45 16.28
C GLN A 229 -19.92 -1.23 17.58
N GLU A 230 -18.91 -1.99 18.04
CA GLU A 230 -18.99 -2.73 19.31
C GLU A 230 -19.18 -1.81 20.51
N ALA A 231 -18.46 -0.68 20.62
CA ALA A 231 -18.69 0.22 21.75
C ALA A 231 -20.03 0.94 21.68
N ASP A 232 -20.54 1.24 20.48
CA ASP A 232 -21.86 1.84 20.35
C ASP A 232 -22.95 0.86 20.83
N LYS A 233 -22.80 -0.45 20.54
CA LYS A 233 -23.67 -1.50 21.11
C LYS A 233 -23.55 -1.57 22.63
N LEU A 234 -22.33 -1.64 23.17
CA LEU A 234 -22.11 -1.70 24.62
C LEU A 234 -22.69 -0.48 25.34
N LYS A 235 -22.59 0.72 24.77
CA LYS A 235 -23.20 1.93 25.33
C LYS A 235 -24.72 1.88 25.36
N MET A 236 -25.35 1.30 24.34
CA MET A 236 -26.81 1.12 24.32
C MET A 236 -27.25 0.12 25.40
N GLU A 237 -26.52 -0.98 25.56
CA GLU A 237 -26.76 -1.96 26.63
C GLU A 237 -26.55 -1.35 28.02
N GLU A 238 -25.50 -0.56 28.22
CA GLU A 238 -25.24 0.17 29.47
C GLU A 238 -26.42 1.07 29.85
N GLN A 239 -26.95 1.82 28.88
CA GLN A 239 -28.12 2.67 29.11
C GLN A 239 -29.35 1.84 29.49
N GLN A 240 -29.57 0.70 28.83
CA GLN A 240 -30.67 -0.21 29.16
C GLN A 240 -30.53 -0.76 30.59
N PHE A 241 -29.36 -1.25 30.98
CA PHE A 241 -29.13 -1.75 32.35
C PHE A 241 -29.33 -0.66 33.40
N ARG A 242 -28.89 0.58 33.15
CA ARG A 242 -29.13 1.72 34.05
C ARG A 242 -30.61 2.03 34.20
N ILE A 243 -31.39 1.96 33.11
CA ILE A 243 -32.85 2.14 33.16
C ILE A 243 -33.49 1.03 33.99
N PHE A 244 -33.15 -0.23 33.73
CA PHE A 244 -33.71 -1.38 34.47
C PHE A 244 -33.37 -1.33 35.96
N LEU A 245 -32.13 -1.00 36.33
CA LEU A 245 -31.76 -0.76 37.74
C LEU A 245 -32.56 0.38 38.36
N GLY A 246 -32.80 1.46 37.61
CA GLY A 246 -33.63 2.57 38.06
C GLY A 246 -35.10 2.18 38.27
N GLU A 247 -35.66 1.34 37.40
CA GLU A 247 -37.03 0.81 37.53
C GLU A 247 -37.16 -0.13 38.72
N LEU A 248 -36.20 -1.04 38.88
CA LEU A 248 -36.15 -2.00 39.98
C LEU A 248 -36.00 -1.32 41.35
N ASN A 249 -35.22 -0.23 41.43
CA ASN A 249 -35.13 0.58 42.65
C ASN A 249 -36.45 1.30 42.98
N LYS A 250 -37.18 1.81 41.98
CA LYS A 250 -38.51 2.40 42.20
C LYS A 250 -39.51 1.36 42.68
N GLU A 251 -39.43 0.15 42.16
CA GLU A 251 -40.26 -0.97 42.61
C GLU A 251 -39.97 -1.36 44.05
N LYS A 252 -38.70 -1.44 44.43
CA LYS A 252 -38.30 -1.66 45.81
C LYS A 252 -38.88 -0.60 46.75
N GLN A 253 -38.77 0.68 46.38
CA GLN A 253 -39.33 1.80 47.14
C GLN A 253 -40.85 1.69 47.29
N LEU A 254 -41.57 1.40 46.20
CA LEU A 254 -43.03 1.19 46.23
C LEU A 254 -43.42 0.02 47.15
N LEU A 255 -42.64 -1.06 47.15
CA LEU A 255 -42.85 -2.20 48.04
C LEU A 255 -42.64 -1.80 49.51
N GLU A 256 -41.56 -1.07 49.83
CA GLU A 256 -41.25 -0.58 51.17
C GLU A 256 -42.32 0.41 51.69
N GLU A 257 -42.74 1.36 50.87
CA GLU A 257 -43.81 2.32 51.20
C GLU A 257 -45.15 1.60 51.45
N SER A 258 -45.51 0.65 50.59
CA SER A 258 -46.74 -0.14 50.78
C SER A 258 -46.70 -0.99 52.05
N THR A 259 -45.52 -1.51 52.39
CA THR A 259 -45.27 -2.31 53.59
C THR A 259 -45.42 -1.47 54.85
N ALA A 260 -44.88 -0.25 54.85
CA ALA A 260 -45.02 0.68 55.96
C ALA A 260 -46.50 1.00 56.25
N VAL A 261 -47.33 1.18 55.22
CA VAL A 261 -48.77 1.42 55.38
C VAL A 261 -49.49 0.21 55.97
N VAL A 262 -49.16 -1.01 55.54
CA VAL A 262 -49.82 -2.22 56.07
C VAL A 262 -49.38 -2.53 57.51
N LEU A 263 -48.14 -2.25 57.87
CA LEU A 263 -47.60 -2.52 59.21
C LEU A 263 -47.96 -1.46 60.25
N GLN A 264 -48.52 -0.31 59.86
CA GLN A 264 -49.01 0.69 60.82
C GLN A 264 -49.96 0.03 61.83
N GLU A 265 -49.72 0.29 63.12
CA GLU A 265 -50.56 -0.24 64.18
C GLU A 265 -51.97 0.33 64.05
N PRO A 266 -53.00 -0.53 63.94
CA PRO A 266 -54.37 -0.04 63.95
C PRO A 266 -54.78 0.44 65.35
N ASP A 267 -55.52 1.54 65.42
CA ASP A 267 -56.17 2.07 66.63
C ASP A 267 -57.32 1.13 67.10
N ILE A 268 -56.99 -0.08 67.53
CA ILE A 268 -57.95 -1.10 68.00
C ILE A 268 -58.50 -0.74 69.38
N SER A 269 -57.78 0.09 70.15
CA SER A 269 -58.10 0.47 71.53
C SER A 269 -59.46 1.14 71.70
N ASN A 270 -60.08 1.64 70.62
CA ASN A 270 -61.38 2.33 70.63
C ASN A 270 -62.57 1.50 70.07
N ALA A 271 -62.36 0.24 69.65
CA ALA A 271 -63.39 -0.57 68.99
C ALA A 271 -64.20 -1.46 69.96
N PHE A 272 -65.03 -0.86 70.82
CA PHE A 272 -65.91 -1.62 71.73
C PHE A 272 -67.21 -2.13 71.10
N ASN A 273 -67.60 -1.60 69.93
CA ASN A 273 -68.83 -1.95 69.24
C ASN A 273 -68.59 -3.10 68.25
N LEU A 274 -69.31 -4.21 68.39
CA LEU A 274 -69.17 -5.42 67.56
C LEU A 274 -69.37 -5.13 66.06
N LYS A 275 -70.29 -4.23 65.69
CA LYS A 275 -70.46 -3.76 64.29
C LYS A 275 -69.22 -3.07 63.76
N LYS A 276 -68.59 -2.22 64.59
CA LYS A 276 -67.36 -1.51 64.21
C LYS A 276 -66.19 -2.48 64.04
N ILE A 277 -66.09 -3.52 64.88
CA ILE A 277 -65.07 -4.56 64.76
C ILE A 277 -65.21 -5.31 63.42
N LYS A 278 -66.42 -5.74 63.06
CA LYS A 278 -66.66 -6.44 61.79
C LYS A 278 -66.32 -5.56 60.58
N VAL A 279 -66.68 -4.28 60.62
CA VAL A 279 -66.32 -3.30 59.57
C VAL A 279 -64.81 -3.09 59.49
N PHE A 280 -64.12 -3.03 60.63
CA PHE A 280 -62.66 -2.91 60.67
C PHE A 280 -61.98 -4.13 60.01
N ILE A 281 -62.39 -5.35 60.34
CA ILE A 281 -61.86 -6.58 59.73
C ILE A 281 -62.07 -6.56 58.20
N ARG A 282 -63.24 -6.13 57.73
CA ARG A 282 -63.50 -5.97 56.28
C ARG A 282 -62.54 -4.97 55.62
N GLN A 283 -62.42 -3.77 56.20
CA GLN A 283 -61.52 -2.75 55.67
C GLN A 283 -60.07 -3.24 55.65
N ARG A 284 -59.66 -3.98 56.69
CA ARG A 284 -58.33 -4.54 56.77
C ARG A 284 -58.08 -5.62 55.71
N SER A 285 -59.02 -6.55 55.54
CA SER A 285 -59.01 -7.52 54.44
C SER A 285 -58.88 -6.82 53.07
N ASP A 286 -59.64 -5.75 52.85
CA ASP A 286 -59.54 -4.95 51.62
C ASP A 286 -58.17 -4.29 51.44
N THR A 287 -57.54 -3.78 52.52
CA THR A 287 -56.17 -3.25 52.45
C THR A 287 -55.15 -4.34 52.10
N ASN A 288 -55.30 -5.55 52.67
CA ASN A 288 -54.44 -6.69 52.38
C ASN A 288 -54.58 -7.13 50.91
N ARG A 289 -55.81 -7.21 50.38
CA ARG A 289 -56.07 -7.52 48.96
C ARG A 289 -55.46 -6.49 48.01
N LYS A 290 -55.58 -5.20 48.33
CA LYS A 290 -54.96 -4.12 47.55
C LYS A 290 -53.44 -4.25 47.54
N GLN A 291 -52.83 -4.59 48.68
CA GLN A 291 -51.39 -4.81 48.77
C GLN A 291 -50.94 -6.03 47.95
N ILE A 292 -51.65 -7.16 48.02
CA ILE A 292 -51.36 -8.34 47.20
C ILE A 292 -51.47 -8.00 45.70
N THR A 293 -52.49 -7.24 45.33
CA THR A 293 -52.67 -6.78 43.93
C THR A 293 -51.52 -5.88 43.48
N LEU A 294 -51.03 -4.98 44.34
CA LEU A 294 -49.84 -4.17 44.07
C LEU A 294 -48.60 -5.05 43.86
N CYS A 295 -48.39 -6.06 44.70
CA CYS A 295 -47.29 -7.02 44.53
C CYS A 295 -47.36 -7.76 43.20
N ILE A 296 -48.56 -8.20 42.77
CA ILE A 296 -48.76 -8.85 41.46
C ILE A 296 -48.39 -7.88 40.34
N ASN A 297 -48.88 -6.64 40.38
CA ASN A 297 -48.57 -5.63 39.37
C ASN A 297 -47.07 -5.27 39.32
N LEU A 298 -46.38 -5.33 40.46
CA LEU A 298 -44.94 -5.12 40.54
C LEU A 298 -44.19 -6.27 39.86
N LEU A 299 -44.52 -7.53 40.20
CA LEU A 299 -43.95 -8.71 39.56
C LEU A 299 -44.21 -8.75 38.05
N GLU A 300 -45.40 -8.36 37.60
CA GLU A 300 -45.74 -8.29 36.17
C GLU A 300 -44.93 -7.23 35.43
N ARG A 301 -44.59 -6.10 36.08
CA ARG A 301 -43.68 -5.09 35.49
C ARG A 301 -42.23 -5.58 35.44
N MET A 302 -41.76 -6.18 36.54
CA MET A 302 -40.43 -6.79 36.65
C MET A 302 -40.17 -7.86 35.59
N SER A 303 -41.19 -8.59 35.14
CA SER A 303 -41.06 -9.65 34.13
C SER A 303 -40.36 -9.21 32.83
N LYS A 304 -40.33 -7.90 32.53
CA LYS A 304 -39.71 -7.34 31.33
C LYS A 304 -38.19 -7.31 31.35
N TYR A 305 -37.57 -7.33 32.53
CA TYR A 305 -36.12 -7.10 32.69
C TYR A 305 -35.45 -7.99 33.73
N VAL A 306 -36.19 -8.86 34.40
CA VAL A 306 -35.65 -9.84 35.35
C VAL A 306 -34.92 -10.96 34.60
N ALA A 307 -33.76 -11.36 35.13
CA ALA A 307 -32.95 -12.44 34.59
C ALA A 307 -33.53 -13.82 34.98
N LYS A 308 -34.01 -13.98 36.23
CA LYS A 308 -34.62 -15.22 36.72
C LYS A 308 -36.14 -15.25 36.56
N ILE A 309 -36.59 -15.49 35.35
CA ILE A 309 -38.03 -15.51 35.02
C ILE A 309 -38.77 -16.61 35.80
N GLU A 310 -38.16 -17.78 36.00
CA GLU A 310 -38.78 -18.92 36.69
C GLU A 310 -39.14 -18.60 38.16
N ASP A 311 -38.20 -17.99 38.89
CA ASP A 311 -38.41 -17.59 40.29
C ASP A 311 -39.52 -16.53 40.38
N LEU A 312 -39.54 -15.58 39.45
CA LEU A 312 -40.57 -14.54 39.35
C LEU A 312 -41.95 -15.13 39.04
N GLU A 313 -42.06 -16.03 38.07
CA GLU A 313 -43.31 -16.69 37.71
C GLU A 313 -43.86 -17.52 38.88
N SER A 314 -42.98 -18.21 39.61
CA SER A 314 -43.35 -18.99 40.78
C SER A 314 -43.93 -18.10 41.91
N LEU A 315 -43.32 -16.93 42.14
CA LEU A 315 -43.80 -15.96 43.13
C LEU A 315 -45.10 -15.29 42.69
N LEU A 316 -45.21 -14.97 41.41
CA LEU A 316 -46.40 -14.40 40.81
C LEU A 316 -47.59 -15.35 40.99
N ALA A 317 -47.41 -16.64 40.70
CA ALA A 317 -48.42 -17.67 40.93
C ALA A 317 -48.82 -17.77 42.42
N LYS A 318 -47.84 -17.72 43.35
CA LYS A 318 -48.11 -17.69 44.79
C LYS A 318 -48.93 -16.46 45.22
N CYS A 319 -48.59 -15.26 44.73
CA CYS A 319 -49.35 -14.05 45.04
C CYS A 319 -50.78 -14.08 44.46
N LYS A 320 -50.97 -14.61 43.25
CA LYS A 320 -52.31 -14.82 42.66
C LYS A 320 -53.15 -15.75 43.50
N LYS A 321 -52.57 -16.87 43.95
CA LYS A 321 -53.25 -17.81 44.86
C LYS A 321 -53.61 -17.17 46.20
N GLN A 322 -52.71 -16.40 46.81
CA GLN A 322 -52.99 -15.67 48.05
C GLN A 322 -54.11 -14.64 47.88
N LEU A 323 -54.23 -14.00 46.71
CA LEU A 323 -55.33 -13.08 46.41
C LEU A 323 -56.68 -13.81 46.35
N GLU A 324 -56.72 -14.99 45.76
CA GLU A 324 -57.92 -15.85 45.71
C GLU A 324 -58.32 -16.34 47.10
N GLU A 325 -57.35 -16.79 47.91
CA GLU A 325 -57.57 -17.21 49.30
C GLU A 325 -58.13 -16.05 50.15
N GLU A 326 -57.59 -14.84 50.01
CA GLU A 326 -58.08 -13.67 50.72
C GLU A 326 -59.47 -13.22 50.22
N ALA A 327 -59.80 -13.43 48.95
CA ALA A 327 -61.15 -13.19 48.43
C ALA A 327 -62.18 -14.15 49.06
N LEU A 328 -61.80 -15.41 49.26
CA LEU A 328 -62.62 -16.39 50.00
C LEU A 328 -62.72 -16.00 51.49
N ALA A 329 -61.63 -15.58 52.12
CA ALA A 329 -61.62 -15.11 53.51
C ALA A 329 -62.51 -13.87 53.70
N SER A 330 -62.48 -12.92 52.77
CA SER A 330 -63.37 -11.74 52.74
C SER A 330 -64.85 -12.14 52.69
N SER A 331 -65.21 -13.11 51.84
CA SER A 331 -66.57 -13.66 51.80
C SER A 331 -66.98 -14.34 53.11
N GLN A 332 -66.04 -15.01 53.80
CA GLN A 332 -66.30 -15.61 55.11
C GLN A 332 -66.48 -14.54 56.20
N ILE A 333 -65.67 -13.48 56.19
CA ILE A 333 -65.82 -12.32 57.07
C ILE A 333 -67.20 -11.69 56.88
N ASP A 334 -67.70 -11.63 55.65
CA ASP A 334 -69.05 -11.11 55.37
C ASP A 334 -70.17 -11.95 55.97
N ALA A 335 -70.04 -13.28 55.92
CA ALA A 335 -70.99 -14.21 56.50
C ALA A 335 -70.91 -14.33 58.03
N MET A 336 -69.77 -13.98 58.64
CA MET A 336 -69.48 -14.14 60.07
C MET A 336 -70.39 -13.30 61.00
N TYR A 337 -70.76 -13.82 62.17
CA TYR A 337 -71.49 -13.03 63.16
C TYR A 337 -70.58 -11.99 63.84
N GLU A 338 -71.17 -10.89 64.33
CA GLU A 338 -70.39 -9.80 64.95
C GLU A 338 -69.67 -10.22 66.24
N SER A 339 -70.22 -11.20 66.97
CA SER A 339 -69.59 -11.81 68.15
C SER A 339 -68.36 -12.65 67.78
N GLU A 340 -68.46 -13.44 66.71
CA GLU A 340 -67.35 -14.24 66.18
C GLU A 340 -66.22 -13.35 65.65
N ALA A 341 -66.57 -12.23 65.00
CA ALA A 341 -65.61 -11.23 64.52
C ALA A 341 -64.72 -10.70 65.65
N LYS A 342 -65.26 -10.50 66.86
CA LYS A 342 -64.48 -10.06 68.02
C LYS A 342 -63.41 -11.07 68.43
N TYR A 343 -63.73 -12.37 68.42
CA TYR A 343 -62.77 -13.43 68.78
C TYR A 343 -61.75 -13.68 67.67
N ASN A 344 -62.15 -13.50 66.41
CA ASN A 344 -61.28 -13.73 65.25
C ASN A 344 -60.38 -12.54 64.88
N LEU A 345 -60.67 -11.33 65.36
CA LEU A 345 -59.92 -10.11 65.02
C LEU A 345 -58.41 -10.27 65.16
N GLN A 346 -57.95 -10.67 66.35
CA GLN A 346 -56.52 -10.79 66.64
C GLN A 346 -55.87 -11.85 65.75
N ARG A 347 -56.53 -13.00 65.59
CA ARG A 347 -56.06 -14.09 64.73
C ARG A 347 -55.94 -13.65 63.26
N CYS A 348 -56.90 -12.84 62.77
CA CYS A 348 -56.85 -12.32 61.41
C CYS A 348 -55.70 -11.31 61.23
N GLU A 349 -55.51 -10.39 62.18
CA GLU A 349 -54.39 -9.44 62.16
C GLU A 349 -53.03 -10.14 62.19
N ASP A 350 -52.85 -11.11 63.07
CA ASP A 350 -51.60 -11.86 63.18
C ASP A 350 -51.32 -12.64 61.89
N ASN A 351 -52.33 -13.32 61.32
CA ASN A 351 -52.20 -14.01 60.03
C ASN A 351 -51.89 -13.04 58.88
N TRP A 352 -52.57 -11.89 58.79
CA TRP A 352 -52.29 -10.89 57.75
C TRP A 352 -50.88 -10.31 57.88
N ARG A 353 -50.41 -10.04 59.10
CA ARG A 353 -49.04 -9.58 59.36
C ARG A 353 -48.01 -10.63 58.97
N GLU A 354 -48.19 -11.88 59.37
CA GLU A 354 -47.29 -12.98 59.02
C GLU A 354 -47.19 -13.17 57.50
N GLN A 355 -48.34 -13.29 56.83
CA GLN A 355 -48.38 -13.42 55.37
C GLN A 355 -47.76 -12.22 54.66
N HIS A 356 -48.01 -11.00 55.16
CA HIS A 356 -47.43 -9.79 54.61
C HIS A 356 -45.90 -9.77 54.76
N LEU A 357 -45.38 -10.09 55.95
CA LEU A 357 -43.94 -10.14 56.19
C LEU A 357 -43.25 -11.22 55.35
N GLU A 358 -43.88 -12.38 55.19
CA GLU A 358 -43.37 -13.44 54.32
C GLU A 358 -43.32 -12.96 52.85
N ARG A 359 -44.41 -12.39 52.32
CA ARG A 359 -44.45 -11.80 50.97
C ARG A 359 -43.39 -10.72 50.79
N TYR A 360 -43.29 -9.78 51.73
CA TYR A 360 -42.29 -8.71 51.68
C TYR A 360 -40.88 -9.29 51.66
N SER A 361 -40.57 -10.23 52.55
CA SER A 361 -39.22 -10.82 52.63
C SER A 361 -38.83 -11.58 51.37
N THR A 362 -39.77 -12.27 50.72
CA THR A 362 -39.53 -13.03 49.50
C THR A 362 -39.36 -12.10 48.29
N LEU A 363 -40.23 -11.10 48.16
CA LEU A 363 -40.11 -10.07 47.11
C LEU A 363 -38.85 -9.23 47.24
N SER A 364 -38.56 -8.76 48.45
CA SER A 364 -37.36 -7.95 48.74
C SER A 364 -36.08 -8.72 48.40
N LYS A 365 -36.00 -10.01 48.76
CA LYS A 365 -34.90 -10.89 48.37
C LYS A 365 -34.77 -11.06 46.86
N LEU A 366 -35.88 -11.24 46.13
CA LEU A 366 -35.85 -11.36 44.68
C LEU A 366 -35.33 -10.07 44.05
N ILE A 367 -35.91 -8.92 44.45
CA ILE A 367 -35.49 -7.60 43.98
C ILE A 367 -33.99 -7.39 44.24
N ASP A 368 -33.50 -7.70 45.44
CA ASP A 368 -32.08 -7.54 45.77
C ASP A 368 -31.15 -8.44 44.94
N GLN A 369 -31.56 -9.70 44.68
CA GLN A 369 -30.81 -10.60 43.83
C GLN A 369 -30.76 -10.13 42.38
N GLU A 370 -31.88 -9.67 41.84
CA GLU A 370 -31.97 -9.14 40.49
C GLU A 370 -31.21 -7.82 40.35
N HIS A 371 -31.24 -6.96 41.37
CA HIS A 371 -30.40 -5.77 41.44
C HIS A 371 -28.91 -6.13 41.39
N GLN A 372 -28.48 -7.13 42.16
CA GLN A 372 -27.08 -7.60 42.15
C GLN A 372 -26.70 -8.19 40.78
N CYS A 373 -27.58 -8.98 40.16
CA CYS A 373 -27.36 -9.57 38.85
C CYS A 373 -27.21 -8.49 37.77
N LEU A 374 -28.17 -7.57 37.65
CA LEU A 374 -28.12 -6.46 36.70
C LEU A 374 -26.95 -5.51 36.96
N SER A 375 -26.62 -5.25 38.23
CA SER A 375 -25.43 -4.46 38.59
C SER A 375 -24.14 -5.17 38.19
N GLY A 376 -24.06 -6.50 38.29
CA GLY A 376 -22.94 -7.29 37.81
C GLY A 376 -22.78 -7.19 36.30
N LEU A 377 -23.86 -7.39 35.54
CA LEU A 377 -23.86 -7.23 34.08
C LEU A 377 -23.47 -5.82 33.63
N LEU A 378 -23.93 -4.79 34.35
CA LEU A 378 -23.53 -3.41 34.10
C LEU A 378 -22.02 -3.20 34.33
N GLN A 379 -21.46 -3.76 35.40
CA GLN A 379 -20.02 -3.67 35.67
C GLN A 379 -19.19 -4.41 34.62
N GLU A 380 -19.63 -5.60 34.19
CA GLU A 380 -19.00 -6.35 33.11
C GLU A 380 -19.02 -5.56 31.79
N ASN A 381 -20.15 -4.95 31.44
CA ASN A 381 -20.25 -4.09 30.26
C ASN A 381 -19.28 -2.91 30.34
N ILE A 382 -19.21 -2.20 31.48
CA ILE A 382 -18.27 -1.10 31.69
C ILE A 382 -16.81 -1.59 31.56
N ALA A 383 -16.47 -2.75 32.11
CA ALA A 383 -15.15 -3.34 31.99
C ALA A 383 -14.81 -3.68 30.52
N GLN A 384 -15.76 -4.25 29.77
CA GLN A 384 -15.59 -4.50 28.33
C GLN A 384 -15.38 -3.20 27.55
N GLN A 385 -16.10 -2.12 27.88
CA GLN A 385 -15.88 -0.82 27.26
C GLN A 385 -14.46 -0.28 27.53
N GLN A 386 -13.92 -0.47 28.73
CA GLN A 386 -12.54 -0.05 29.07
C GLN A 386 -11.51 -0.81 28.22
N VAL A 387 -11.62 -2.13 28.14
CA VAL A 387 -10.74 -2.97 27.31
C VAL A 387 -10.82 -2.55 25.84
N LEU A 388 -12.03 -2.23 25.35
CA LEU A 388 -12.24 -1.77 23.99
C LEU A 388 -11.55 -0.42 23.72
N VAL A 389 -11.60 0.52 24.68
CA VAL A 389 -10.86 1.79 24.60
C VAL A 389 -9.35 1.54 24.52
N GLU A 390 -8.81 0.63 25.33
CA GLU A 390 -7.40 0.24 25.27
C GLU A 390 -7.05 -0.33 23.89
N LEU A 391 -7.83 -1.27 23.38
CA LEU A 391 -7.64 -1.85 22.05
C LEU A 391 -7.65 -0.79 20.94
N ARG A 392 -8.59 0.17 20.96
CA ARG A 392 -8.59 1.26 19.99
C ARG A 392 -7.34 2.13 20.08
N SER A 393 -6.85 2.40 21.29
CA SER A 393 -5.61 3.15 21.47
C SER A 393 -4.42 2.41 20.87
N THR A 394 -4.38 1.07 20.96
CA THR A 394 -3.33 0.27 20.30
C THR A 394 -3.40 0.35 18.77
N HIS A 395 -4.59 0.26 18.17
CA HIS A 395 -4.75 0.39 16.72
C HIS A 395 -4.41 1.79 16.22
N LEU A 396 -4.77 2.84 16.97
CA LEU A 396 -4.38 4.22 16.66
C LEU A 396 -2.86 4.39 16.74
N ALA A 397 -2.21 3.86 17.78
CA ALA A 397 -0.76 3.86 17.90
C ALA A 397 -0.08 3.10 16.74
N GLY A 398 -0.64 1.97 16.31
CA GLY A 398 -0.16 1.23 15.13
C GLY A 398 -0.24 2.05 13.83
N ILE A 399 -1.34 2.77 13.62
CA ILE A 399 -1.50 3.69 12.47
C ILE A 399 -0.49 4.85 12.56
N GLU A 400 -0.30 5.43 13.73
CA GLU A 400 0.68 6.50 13.94
C GLU A 400 2.11 6.04 13.67
N GLN A 401 2.48 4.83 14.11
CA GLN A 401 3.77 4.23 13.81
C GLN A 401 3.94 4.00 12.29
N ALA A 402 2.94 3.44 11.63
CA ALA A 402 2.96 3.26 10.18
C ALA A 402 3.07 4.60 9.42
N ASN A 403 2.40 5.66 9.89
CA ASN A 403 2.52 7.01 9.33
C ASN A 403 3.95 7.56 9.49
N LYS A 404 4.56 7.40 10.68
CA LYS A 404 5.96 7.80 10.91
C LYS A 404 6.92 7.07 9.97
N HIS A 405 6.71 5.76 9.75
CA HIS A 405 7.51 4.99 8.79
C HIS A 405 7.33 5.46 7.35
N LEU A 406 6.08 5.73 6.91
CA LEU A 406 5.82 6.29 5.58
C LEU A 406 6.47 7.67 5.41
N GLU A 407 6.45 8.52 6.44
CA GLU A 407 7.15 9.80 6.42
C GLU A 407 8.67 9.64 6.30
N GLN A 408 9.27 8.68 7.01
CA GLN A 408 10.70 8.37 6.90
C GLN A 408 11.07 7.94 5.47
N LEU A 409 10.33 6.99 4.89
CA LEU A 409 10.54 6.54 3.51
C LEU A 409 10.36 7.68 2.50
N SER A 410 9.44 8.60 2.74
CA SER A 410 9.24 9.79 1.89
C SER A 410 10.40 10.79 1.97
N LYS A 411 11.00 10.96 3.15
CA LYS A 411 12.15 11.86 3.36
C LYS A 411 13.42 11.29 2.74
N GLU A 412 13.62 9.97 2.83
CA GLU A 412 14.72 9.27 2.16
C GLU A 412 14.60 9.36 0.62
N GLN A 413 13.38 9.47 0.08
CA GLN A 413 13.19 9.72 -1.36
C GLN A 413 13.56 11.15 -1.79
N ALA A 414 13.44 12.13 -0.88
CA ALA A 414 13.77 13.53 -1.15
C ALA A 414 15.28 13.83 -1.04
N MET A 415 16.05 12.95 -0.39
CA MET A 415 17.50 13.06 -0.31
C MET A 415 18.14 12.30 -1.48
N PRO A 416 18.83 12.98 -2.42
CA PRO A 416 19.61 12.29 -3.44
C PRO A 416 20.78 11.55 -2.78
N ASP A 417 21.00 10.30 -3.20
CA ASP A 417 22.12 9.45 -2.75
C ASP A 417 23.46 10.22 -2.89
N PRO A 418 24.22 10.44 -1.80
CA PRO A 418 25.47 11.21 -1.83
C PRO A 418 26.60 10.51 -2.61
N GLU A 419 26.44 9.24 -2.98
CA GLU A 419 27.42 8.49 -3.78
C GLU A 419 27.54 9.01 -5.23
N LEU A 420 26.48 9.60 -5.81
CA LEU A 420 26.53 10.15 -7.17
C LEU A 420 27.21 11.53 -7.26
N LEU A 421 27.47 12.20 -6.14
CA LEU A 421 28.15 13.51 -6.10
C LEU A 421 29.64 13.39 -5.75
N ALA A 422 30.06 12.29 -5.10
CA ALA A 422 31.46 12.07 -4.72
C ALA A 422 32.36 11.82 -5.95
N GLU A 423 31.88 11.09 -6.96
CA GLU A 423 32.69 10.78 -8.15
C GLU A 423 32.89 11.97 -9.10
N THR A 424 31.94 12.91 -9.15
CA THR A 424 32.08 14.14 -9.95
C THR A 424 33.09 15.12 -9.36
N THR A 425 33.32 15.09 -8.04
CA THR A 425 34.20 16.07 -7.38
C THR A 425 35.68 15.67 -7.44
N SER A 426 35.99 14.38 -7.56
CA SER A 426 37.38 13.89 -7.65
C SER A 426 38.06 14.07 -9.01
N GLN A 427 37.32 14.45 -10.07
CA GLN A 427 37.92 14.72 -11.39
C GLN A 427 38.19 16.22 -11.65
N GLN A 428 37.67 17.14 -10.83
CA GLN A 428 37.86 18.59 -11.02
C GLN A 428 39.09 19.19 -10.31
N MET A 429 39.81 18.42 -9.47
CA MET A 429 40.99 18.91 -8.73
C MET A 429 42.34 18.66 -9.42
N ALA A 430 42.38 18.13 -10.64
CA ALA A 430 43.64 17.82 -11.35
C ALA A 430 44.03 18.88 -12.41
N SER A 431 43.26 19.95 -12.58
CA SER A 431 43.49 20.96 -13.61
C SER A 431 43.42 22.38 -13.05
N GLU A 432 44.16 22.68 -12.00
CA GLU A 432 44.40 24.07 -11.56
C GLU A 432 45.65 24.13 -10.67
N THR A 433 46.80 23.87 -11.27
CA THR A 433 48.10 24.20 -10.69
C THR A 433 48.83 25.07 -11.70
N GLU A 434 48.82 26.39 -11.47
CA GLU A 434 49.89 27.35 -11.77
C GLU A 434 49.36 28.79 -11.69
N ILE A 435 49.75 29.52 -10.63
CA ILE A 435 50.43 30.84 -10.65
C ILE A 435 50.35 31.49 -9.26
N SER A 436 51.54 31.70 -8.68
CA SER A 436 52.01 32.70 -7.70
C SER A 436 51.04 33.26 -6.65
N ALA A 437 51.22 33.01 -5.35
CA ALA A 437 52.33 33.41 -4.45
C ALA A 437 52.31 34.88 -3.98
N THR A 438 52.29 35.00 -2.64
CA THR A 438 52.87 36.01 -1.73
C THR A 438 52.00 37.08 -1.03
N SER A 439 52.15 37.01 0.31
CA SER A 439 52.32 38.07 1.33
C SER A 439 51.11 38.71 2.04
N SER A 440 50.88 38.19 3.26
CA SER A 440 51.04 38.84 4.58
C SER A 440 49.98 39.82 5.16
N SER A 441 49.33 39.31 6.22
CA SER A 441 49.24 39.83 7.61
C SER A 441 48.30 40.98 8.02
N SER A 442 47.67 40.75 9.20
CA SER A 442 47.00 41.68 10.15
C SER A 442 45.60 42.18 9.72
N SER A 443 44.57 42.33 10.56
CA SER A 443 44.36 42.31 12.02
C SER A 443 42.84 42.30 12.32
N LEU A 444 42.45 41.77 13.51
CA LEU A 444 41.34 42.17 14.40
C LEU A 444 39.99 42.67 13.81
N ASP A 445 38.88 41.97 14.10
CA ASP A 445 37.80 42.43 15.02
C ASP A 445 36.46 41.69 14.83
N LEU A 446 35.69 41.67 15.92
CA LEU A 446 34.42 41.00 16.24
C LEU A 446 33.19 41.40 15.36
N PRO A 447 32.03 40.70 15.49
CA PRO A 447 31.06 40.54 14.41
C PRO A 447 29.93 41.59 14.42
N ALA A 448 29.29 41.80 13.27
CA ALA A 448 28.00 42.46 13.19
C ALA A 448 27.14 41.92 12.04
N LYS A 449 25.92 41.52 12.42
CA LYS A 449 24.73 41.40 11.56
C LYS A 449 24.53 42.67 10.74
N VAL A 450 24.25 42.52 9.44
CA VAL A 450 23.36 43.42 8.70
C VAL A 450 22.48 42.57 7.80
N ALA A 451 21.18 42.76 7.96
CA ALA A 451 20.11 42.24 7.15
C ALA A 451 19.89 43.12 5.89
N ASP A 452 19.08 42.58 4.98
CA ASP A 452 18.25 43.28 4.00
C ASP A 452 18.91 43.90 2.76
N SER A 453 18.76 43.17 1.65
CA SER A 453 18.33 43.63 0.31
C SER A 453 18.55 42.42 -0.62
N PHE A 454 17.52 41.77 -1.16
CA PHE A 454 16.69 42.24 -2.27
C PHE A 454 15.25 41.76 -2.12
N SER A 455 14.38 42.69 -1.72
CA SER A 455 12.97 42.68 -2.11
C SER A 455 12.86 43.18 -3.55
N ASN A 456 12.28 42.32 -4.41
CA ASN A 456 11.66 42.56 -5.72
C ASN A 456 12.22 41.65 -6.81
N LEU A 457 11.59 40.47 -6.96
CA LEU A 457 11.17 40.02 -8.29
C LEU A 457 9.96 39.06 -8.14
N ASN A 458 8.76 39.63 -8.29
CA ASN A 458 7.54 39.00 -8.78
C ASN A 458 7.20 37.57 -8.30
N LEU A 459 6.49 37.49 -7.17
CA LEU A 459 5.41 36.52 -7.00
C LEU A 459 4.16 37.07 -7.70
N ASP A 460 3.72 36.40 -8.77
CA ASP A 460 2.30 36.26 -9.14
C ASP A 460 2.14 35.37 -10.39
N VAL A 461 2.44 34.09 -10.21
CA VAL A 461 1.83 32.96 -10.92
C VAL A 461 1.83 31.83 -9.88
N TRP A 462 0.90 30.88 -9.93
CA TRP A 462 0.79 29.67 -9.07
C TRP A 462 -0.27 29.67 -7.96
N GLU A 463 -1.12 30.68 -7.83
CA GLU A 463 -2.45 30.51 -7.21
C GLU A 463 -3.53 30.32 -8.29
N SER A 464 -3.52 29.17 -8.95
CA SER A 464 -4.71 28.54 -9.58
C SER A 464 -4.28 27.34 -10.43
N LEU A 465 -4.17 26.17 -9.82
CA LEU A 465 -4.24 24.91 -10.57
C LEU A 465 -5.56 24.20 -10.23
N PRO A 466 -6.40 23.87 -11.23
CA PRO A 466 -7.62 23.10 -11.00
C PRO A 466 -7.28 21.65 -10.62
N PRO A 467 -8.21 20.93 -9.96
CA PRO A 467 -7.95 19.57 -9.50
C PRO A 467 -7.76 18.64 -10.72
N VAL A 468 -6.59 18.03 -10.82
CA VAL A 468 -6.29 17.00 -11.82
C VAL A 468 -7.19 15.81 -11.55
N ARG A 469 -8.24 15.70 -12.39
CA ARG A 469 -9.04 14.49 -12.52
C ARG A 469 -8.15 13.38 -13.08
N GLY A 470 -8.15 12.23 -12.42
CA GLY A 470 -7.73 10.99 -13.06
C GLY A 470 -8.54 10.74 -14.33
N GLY A 471 -7.82 10.61 -15.44
CA GLY A 471 -8.29 10.16 -16.74
C GLY A 471 -7.20 9.27 -17.33
N ILE A 472 -7.46 7.96 -17.31
CA ILE A 472 -6.77 6.97 -18.12
C ILE A 472 -7.05 7.35 -19.57
N ASP A 473 -5.99 7.71 -20.30
CA ASP A 473 -5.81 7.65 -21.76
C ASP A 473 -4.89 8.81 -22.19
N SER A 474 -3.59 8.59 -22.01
CA SER A 474 -2.56 9.30 -22.79
C SER A 474 -1.87 8.27 -23.71
N PRO A 475 -1.75 8.59 -25.01
CA PRO A 475 -1.27 7.64 -26.00
C PRO A 475 0.19 7.32 -25.72
N ARG A 476 0.49 6.03 -25.57
CA ARG A 476 1.87 5.52 -25.54
C ARG A 476 2.61 6.01 -26.77
N LEU A 477 3.57 6.91 -26.58
CA LEU A 477 4.64 7.19 -27.54
C LEU A 477 5.54 5.95 -27.63
N SER A 478 5.10 4.93 -28.36
CA SER A 478 5.90 3.75 -28.69
C SER A 478 6.85 4.04 -29.85
N LYS A 479 7.79 4.98 -29.66
CA LYS A 479 8.97 5.15 -30.53
C LYS A 479 10.16 5.60 -29.70
N THR A 480 10.55 4.78 -28.72
CA THR A 480 11.93 4.76 -28.23
C THR A 480 12.63 3.59 -28.92
N ARG A 481 13.69 3.93 -29.66
CA ARG A 481 14.57 2.99 -30.36
C ARG A 481 15.32 2.21 -29.28
N SER A 482 14.84 1.02 -28.93
CA SER A 482 15.59 0.12 -28.05
C SER A 482 16.85 -0.34 -28.79
N MET A 483 18.01 -0.10 -28.19
CA MET A 483 19.24 -0.77 -28.61
C MET A 483 19.13 -2.25 -28.19
N ASN A 484 18.73 -3.10 -29.13
CA ASN A 484 18.87 -4.54 -28.96
C ASN A 484 20.35 -4.90 -29.11
N VAL A 485 20.97 -5.33 -28.02
CA VAL A 485 22.27 -6.02 -28.05
C VAL A 485 22.05 -7.36 -28.74
N VAL A 486 22.81 -7.61 -29.81
CA VAL A 486 22.73 -8.83 -30.62
C VAL A 486 23.51 -9.93 -29.92
N ASN A 487 22.81 -10.92 -29.38
CA ASN A 487 23.40 -12.18 -28.93
C ASN A 487 23.39 -13.20 -30.08
N SER A 488 24.20 -14.26 -29.99
CA SER A 488 24.32 -15.34 -31.00
C SER A 488 22.97 -15.97 -31.40
N GLU A 489 21.96 -15.90 -30.54
CA GLU A 489 20.60 -16.41 -30.78
C GLU A 489 19.66 -15.41 -31.49
N THR A 490 20.06 -14.15 -31.64
CA THR A 490 19.23 -13.03 -32.19
C THR A 490 19.83 -12.40 -33.46
N ALA A 491 20.93 -12.93 -33.97
CA ALA A 491 21.57 -12.45 -35.19
C ALA A 491 20.72 -12.80 -36.43
N VAL A 492 20.18 -11.78 -37.10
CA VAL A 492 19.51 -11.91 -38.40
C VAL A 492 20.36 -11.21 -39.45
N PRO A 493 20.60 -11.80 -40.64
CA PRO A 493 21.35 -11.14 -41.70
C PRO A 493 20.63 -9.86 -42.17
N PRO A 494 21.38 -8.78 -42.47
CA PRO A 494 20.79 -7.48 -42.80
C PRO A 494 19.99 -7.57 -44.10
N LYS A 495 18.71 -7.18 -44.04
CA LYS A 495 17.85 -7.04 -45.23
C LYS A 495 18.25 -5.78 -45.98
N PHE A 496 18.96 -5.93 -47.10
CA PHE A 496 19.15 -4.83 -48.05
C PHE A 496 17.79 -4.43 -48.65
N ALA A 497 17.25 -3.30 -48.19
CA ALA A 497 16.09 -2.69 -48.81
C ALA A 497 16.49 -2.11 -50.18
N ARG A 498 16.02 -2.72 -51.27
CA ARG A 498 16.07 -2.10 -52.60
C ARG A 498 15.17 -0.86 -52.58
N LYS A 499 15.78 0.32 -52.67
CA LYS A 499 15.12 1.62 -52.87
C LYS A 499 14.32 1.53 -54.18
N ARG A 500 12.98 1.63 -54.12
CA ARG A 500 12.18 1.85 -55.33
C ARG A 500 12.35 3.32 -55.72
N VAL A 501 12.98 3.55 -56.85
CA VAL A 501 12.97 4.85 -57.54
C VAL A 501 11.61 4.96 -58.21
N ALA A 502 10.81 5.95 -57.81
CA ALA A 502 9.64 6.36 -58.57
C ALA A 502 10.14 7.11 -59.81
N TRP A 503 9.88 6.55 -60.98
CA TRP A 503 9.94 7.31 -62.23
C TRP A 503 8.56 7.93 -62.43
N THR A 504 8.53 9.25 -62.55
CA THR A 504 7.41 10.00 -63.15
C THR A 504 7.38 9.77 -64.64
#